data_AF-A0A532AM60-F1
#
_entry.id   AF-A0A532AM60-F1
#
_cell.length_a   1.000
_cell.length_b   1.000
_cell.length_c   1.000
_cell.angle_alpha   90.00
_cell.angle_beta   90.00
_cell.angle_gamma   90.00
#
_symmetry.space_group_name_H-M   'P 1'
#
loop_
_entity.id
_entity.type
_entity.pdbx_description
1 polymer ?
#
loop_
_entity_poly.entity_id
_entity_poly.type
_entity_poly.pdbx_seq_one_letter_code
_entity_poly.pdbx_strand_id
1 'polypeptide(L)' 'MRKRTILLIAIVVAAGGIWLNNSSLLSSRPAGTPAVLAHRGLAQDFDRKDLGSDTCTAERMLPPRHPFLENTIPS' A
#
# COMPACT_ATOMS: atom_id res chain seq x y z
N MET A 1 8.20 40.33 25.78
CA MET A 1 7.13 39.95 24.83
C MET A 1 7.67 39.81 23.40
N ARG A 2 8.15 40.89 22.75
CA ARG A 2 8.61 40.90 21.34
C ARG A 2 9.64 39.81 20.97
N LYS A 3 10.67 39.58 21.80
CA LYS A 3 11.70 38.53 21.56
C LYS A 3 11.13 37.11 21.58
N ARG A 4 10.18 36.83 22.49
CA ARG A 4 9.51 35.52 22.59
C ARG A 4 8.61 35.29 21.38
N THR A 5 7.89 36.32 20.93
CA THR A 5 7.07 36.27 19.72
C THR A 5 7.93 35.99 18.47
N ILE A 6 9.07 36.66 18.32
CA ILE A 6 10.00 36.42 17.20
C ILE A 6 10.52 34.97 17.22
N LEU A 7 10.93 34.47 18.39
CA LEU A 7 11.39 33.09 18.52
C LEU A 7 10.30 32.08 18.13
N LEU A 8 9.07 32.29 18.60
CA LEU A 8 7.94 31.41 18.27
C LEU A 8 7.64 31.42 16.76
N ILE A 9 7.64 32.61 16.13
CA ILE A 9 7.44 32.72 14.68
C ILE A 9 8.56 31.98 13.94
N ALA A 10 9.81 32.15 14.34
CA ALA A 10 10.94 31.47 13.71
C ALA A 10 10.81 29.94 13.81
N ILE A 11 10.37 29.42 14.96
CA ILE A 11 10.12 27.98 15.15
C ILE A 11 8.99 27.50 14.24
N VAL A 12 7.88 28.22 14.16
CA VAL A 12 6.75 27.85 13.29
C VAL A 12 7.17 27.83 11.83
N VAL A 13 7.92 28.84 11.38
CA VAL A 13 8.44 28.90 10.01
C VAL A 13 9.39 27.73 9.73
N ALA A 14 10.31 27.43 10.64
CA ALA A 14 11.24 26.32 10.49
C ALA A 14 10.51 24.97 10.44
N ALA A 15 9.58 24.72 11.37
CA ALA A 15 8.78 23.50 11.39
C ALA A 15 7.92 23.36 10.12
N GLY A 16 7.31 24.45 9.67
CA GLY A 16 6.54 24.48 8.41
C GLY A 16 7.40 24.17 7.19
N GLY A 17 8.62 24.73 7.12
CA GLY A 17 9.58 24.44 6.06
C GLY A 17 10.04 22.98 6.05
N ILE A 18 10.34 22.42 7.22
CA ILE A 18 10.71 20.99 7.35
C ILE A 18 9.55 20.10 6.92
N TRP A 19 8.34 20.39 7.39
CA TRP A 19 7.14 19.61 7.04
C TRP A 19 6.85 19.68 5.54
N LEU A 20 6.87 20.87 4.93
CA LEU A 20 6.66 21.03 3.49
C LEU A 20 7.67 20.21 2.68
N ASN A 21 8.95 20.27 3.07
CA ASN A 21 10.03 19.57 2.37
C ASN A 21 10.08 18.06 2.61
N ASN A 22 9.44 17.56 3.68
CA ASN A 22 9.34 16.13 3.98
C ASN A 22 8.00 15.50 3.57
N SER A 23 7.01 16.32 3.24
CA SER A 23 5.73 15.86 2.73
C SER A 23 5.80 15.46 1.25
N SER A 24 4.83 14.67 0.80
CA SER A 24 4.68 14.32 -0.61
C SER A 24 4.00 15.42 -1.45
N LEU A 25 3.70 16.61 -0.89
CA LEU A 25 2.96 17.67 -1.58
C LEU A 25 3.70 18.25 -2.78
N LEU A 26 5.03 18.28 -2.72
CA LEU A 26 5.90 18.77 -3.80
C LEU A 26 6.46 17.63 -4.66
N SER A 27 6.09 16.38 -4.38
CA SER A 27 6.56 15.21 -5.12
C SER A 27 5.79 15.05 -6.43
N SER A 28 6.50 14.61 -7.48
CA SER A 28 5.85 14.18 -8.72
C SER A 28 5.16 12.85 -8.51
N ARG A 29 3.95 12.70 -9.06
CA ARG A 29 3.27 11.39 -9.05
C ARG A 29 4.07 10.41 -9.92
N PRO A 30 4.35 9.19 -9.44
CA PRO A 30 4.98 8.16 -10.26
C PRO A 30 4.16 7.91 -11.53
N ALA A 31 4.84 7.60 -12.65
CA ALA A 31 4.17 7.19 -13.87
C ALA A 31 3.43 5.86 -13.66
N GLY A 32 2.29 5.69 -14.37
CA GLY A 32 1.46 4.49 -14.30
C GLY A 32 0.14 4.68 -13.54
N THR A 33 -0.65 3.62 -13.47
CA THR A 33 -1.93 3.59 -12.75
C THR A 33 -1.74 3.02 -11.35
N PRO A 34 -2.36 3.60 -10.30
CA PRO A 34 -2.38 2.99 -8.98
C PRO A 34 -2.89 1.55 -9.06
N ALA A 35 -2.10 0.61 -8.55
CA ALA A 35 -2.48 -0.79 -8.46
C ALA A 35 -2.62 -1.17 -6.97
N VAL A 36 -3.64 -1.98 -6.67
CA VAL A 36 -3.77 -2.58 -5.34
C VAL A 36 -2.70 -3.68 -5.24
N LEU A 37 -1.62 -3.38 -4.52
CA LEU A 37 -0.64 -4.38 -4.11
C LEU A 37 -1.20 -5.10 -2.90
N ALA A 38 -1.47 -6.39 -3.04
CA ALA A 38 -1.84 -7.24 -1.92
C ALA A 38 -0.66 -7.31 -0.96
N HIS A 39 -0.76 -6.65 0.19
CA HIS A 39 0.20 -6.84 1.26
C HIS A 39 -0.14 -8.15 1.98
N ARG A 40 0.13 -9.28 1.32
CA ARG A 40 -0.30 -10.64 1.71
C ARG A 40 -1.82 -10.81 1.81
N GLY A 41 -2.33 -11.99 1.43
CA GLY A 41 -3.75 -12.33 1.57
C GLY A 41 -4.56 -12.30 0.26
N LEU A 42 -3.89 -12.30 -0.89
CA LEU A 42 -4.53 -12.67 -2.16
C LEU A 42 -4.04 -14.07 -2.53
N ALA A 43 -4.72 -15.04 -1.93
CA ALA A 43 -4.58 -16.45 -2.25
C ALA A 43 -5.40 -16.77 -3.51
N GLN A 44 -4.94 -17.78 -4.25
CA GLN A 44 -5.73 -18.36 -5.31
C GLN A 44 -7.03 -18.92 -4.73
N ASP A 45 -8.16 -18.56 -5.35
CA ASP A 45 -9.45 -19.08 -4.94
C ASP A 45 -9.71 -20.46 -5.56
N PHE A 46 -10.53 -21.25 -4.88
CA PHE A 46 -10.90 -22.61 -5.28
C PHE A 46 -12.35 -22.88 -4.90
N ASP A 47 -13.00 -23.81 -5.58
CA ASP A 47 -14.37 -24.20 -5.24
C ASP A 47 -14.42 -24.88 -3.87
N ARG A 48 -15.25 -24.32 -2.96
CA ARG A 48 -15.38 -24.75 -1.57
C ARG A 48 -16.56 -25.69 -1.30
N LYS A 49 -17.30 -26.08 -2.33
CA LYS A 49 -18.43 -26.99 -2.17
C LYS A 49 -17.94 -28.37 -1.68
N ASP A 50 -18.57 -28.93 -0.64
CA ASP A 50 -18.30 -30.28 -0.13
C ASP A 50 -16.81 -30.57 0.21
N LEU A 51 -16.10 -29.62 0.83
CA LEU A 51 -14.71 -29.83 1.28
C LEU A 51 -14.64 -30.84 2.44
N GLY A 52 -13.72 -31.80 2.34
CA GLY A 52 -13.34 -32.73 3.40
C GLY A 52 -11.86 -32.60 3.78
N SER A 53 -11.42 -33.38 4.77
CA SER A 53 -10.02 -33.39 5.24
C SER A 53 -9.04 -33.81 4.15
N ASP A 54 -9.48 -34.69 3.25
CA ASP A 54 -8.64 -35.32 2.23
C ASP A 54 -8.77 -34.63 0.86
N THR A 55 -9.48 -33.49 0.81
CA THR A 55 -9.70 -32.78 -0.45
C THR A 55 -8.46 -32.00 -0.87
N CYS A 56 -7.93 -32.31 -2.06
CA CYS A 56 -6.88 -31.53 -2.70
C CYS A 56 -7.46 -30.23 -3.29
N THR A 57 -7.21 -29.09 -2.65
CA THR A 57 -7.71 -27.78 -3.12
C THR A 57 -7.04 -27.30 -4.39
N ALA A 58 -5.83 -27.79 -4.70
CA ALA A 58 -5.10 -27.45 -5.92
C ALA A 58 -5.84 -27.93 -7.19
N GLU A 59 -6.57 -29.05 -7.14
CA GLU A 59 -7.36 -29.55 -8.27
C GLU A 59 -8.65 -28.75 -8.52
N ARG A 60 -9.02 -27.86 -7.59
CA ARG A 60 -10.29 -27.12 -7.61
C ARG A 60 -10.10 -25.61 -7.78
N MET A 61 -8.91 -25.18 -8.22
CA MET A 61 -8.60 -23.77 -8.46
C MET A 61 -9.57 -23.13 -9.46
N LEU A 62 -10.09 -21.95 -9.13
CA LEU A 62 -10.89 -21.13 -10.03
C LEU A 62 -9.99 -20.36 -11.02
N PRO A 63 -10.52 -19.78 -12.11
CA PRO A 63 -9.73 -18.95 -13.00
C PRO A 63 -9.06 -17.76 -12.27
N PRO A 64 -7.78 -17.43 -12.54
CA PRO A 64 -7.12 -16.28 -11.94
C PRO A 64 -7.85 -14.98 -12.27
N ARG A 65 -8.09 -14.15 -11.25
CA ARG A 65 -8.73 -12.82 -11.42
C ARG A 65 -7.73 -11.65 -11.40
N HIS A 66 -6.47 -11.95 -11.11
CA HIS A 66 -5.38 -10.98 -11.00
C HIS A 66 -4.07 -11.64 -11.44
N PRO A 67 -3.09 -10.85 -11.91
CA PRO A 67 -1.84 -11.37 -12.47
C PRO A 67 -0.78 -11.77 -11.42
N PHE A 68 -1.08 -11.69 -10.12
CA PHE A 68 -0.11 -11.90 -9.05
C PHE A 68 -0.65 -12.84 -7.98
N LEU A 69 0.04 -13.91 -7.62
CA LEU A 69 -0.34 -14.77 -6.48
C LEU A 69 0.61 -14.47 -5.31
N GLU A 70 0.10 -13.87 -4.23
CA GLU A 70 0.92 -13.50 -3.07
C GLU A 70 2.23 -12.77 -3.46
N ASN A 71 3.39 -13.43 -3.29
CA ASN A 71 4.74 -12.91 -3.58
C ASN A 71 5.32 -13.45 -4.90
N THR A 72 4.51 -13.95 -5.83
CA THR A 72 5.02 -14.41 -7.13
C THR A 72 5.23 -13.25 -8.12
N ILE A 73 6.13 -13.47 -9.07
CA ILE A 73 6.21 -12.68 -10.31
C ILE A 73 4.91 -12.85 -11.13
N PRO A 74 4.64 -11.98 -12.12
CA PRO A 74 3.50 -12.16 -13.02
C PRO A 74 3.45 -13.58 -13.59
N SER A 75 2.29 -14.25 -13.46
CA SER A 75 2.04 -15.63 -13.92
C SER A 75 0.77 -15.72 -14.75
#